data_AF-A0A5B8QTC5-F1
#
_entry.id   AF-A0A5B8QTC5-F1
#
_cell.length_a   1.000
_cell.length_b   1.000
_cell.length_c   1.000
_cell.angle_alpha   90.00
_cell.angle_beta   90.00
_cell.angle_gamma   90.00
#
_symmetry.space_group_name_H-M   'P 1'
#
loop_
_entity.id
_entity.type
_entity.pdbx_description
1 polymer ?
#
loop_
_entity_poly.entity_id
_entity_poly.type
_entity_poly.pdbx_seq_one_letter_code
_entity_poly.pdbx_strand_id
1 'polypeptide(L)'
;MRLPHSALALSLITFLALPLFAQATTVTPTEHHGTWENKYEDGDGVPDELDDYPFDAKKQSYSTTTESSFNDNPSVATVVSDSFPFKLQGVLEERGDGDVYRFQIDQSQVNAALPVTFVLFMNDFSYKPTISILDETGRAIFEIKNNTEAIGKIGAIATVSFERTGVYYVAVAEQNLAGGANATYSVKAFIDTDYDGLPAELENALAMDASNPDSDGDGVYDGNEVYVQAFGALQLDLDNDNIPNWLDSDSDNDGLLDNLEKLTDLDLDGVGAFADTDSDGNAIADSKEAVDISNPLDSDGDGIYDFLDLDDDSDGLLDINDIERLSKLSLTEQFQVFALRFDDKLGVTMTDRAFPGERVYIQGQNIPVSDSFLVIKGQSKLYNIKLSDVAESGFSFYLPDNIVDEAEYEYYLASGSVKSNSRYFTVSSPLTPVIKDLEDSSLKAGDILKIFGRNLQPGMTVHFGDIVVSPDSVVDGEATITVPANAVSGFLYVESLQLISNKIYFDIKETITLKSDSIENIIGYSEVYVKDNNGKSYFRLTQNGVNVDINKNDISYNELYIKNSNDYIPTSTVAIFMEEKSVEINAERLALSNILLIPSISKMAASDA
;
A
#
# COMPACT_ATOMS: atom_id res chain seq x y z
N MET A 1 41.10 -75.53 -36.51
CA MET A 1 41.75 -74.71 -37.56
C MET A 1 40.64 -73.97 -38.29
N ARG A 2 40.75 -72.64 -38.44
CA ARG A 2 39.73 -71.73 -39.00
C ARG A 2 38.99 -72.30 -40.21
N LEU A 3 37.71 -71.95 -40.37
CA LEU A 3 37.15 -71.52 -41.67
C LEU A 3 35.90 -70.61 -41.43
N PRO A 4 35.67 -69.59 -42.29
CA PRO A 4 34.75 -68.47 -42.04
C PRO A 4 33.49 -68.45 -42.94
N HIS A 5 32.57 -67.54 -42.57
CA HIS A 5 31.65 -66.70 -43.38
C HIS A 5 31.17 -67.15 -44.77
N SER A 6 29.84 -67.18 -44.99
CA SER A 6 29.12 -66.17 -45.81
C SER A 6 27.63 -66.50 -46.06
N ALA A 7 26.78 -65.51 -45.70
CA ALA A 7 25.63 -64.92 -46.40
C ALA A 7 24.55 -65.72 -47.18
N LEU A 8 23.29 -65.42 -46.78
CA LEU A 8 22.07 -65.11 -47.57
C LEU A 8 21.35 -66.21 -48.40
N ALA A 9 20.12 -66.55 -47.98
CA ALA A 9 18.88 -66.32 -48.75
C ALA A 9 17.59 -66.74 -47.99
N LEU A 10 16.67 -65.77 -47.86
CA LEU A 10 15.20 -65.79 -47.98
C LEU A 10 14.35 -66.96 -47.43
N SER A 11 13.40 -66.62 -46.53
CA SER A 11 12.03 -67.15 -46.55
C SER A 11 11.07 -66.17 -45.86
N LEU A 12 10.11 -65.68 -46.64
CA LEU A 12 9.00 -64.81 -46.25
C LEU A 12 7.91 -65.67 -45.59
N ILE A 13 7.48 -65.35 -44.36
CA ILE A 13 6.25 -65.89 -43.76
C ILE A 13 5.44 -64.71 -43.20
N THR A 14 4.36 -64.39 -43.90
CA THR A 14 3.25 -63.55 -43.44
C THR A 14 2.43 -64.30 -42.39
N PHE A 15 2.35 -63.77 -41.17
CA PHE A 15 1.31 -64.13 -40.20
C PHE A 15 0.31 -62.98 -40.12
N LEU A 16 -0.93 -63.25 -40.54
CA LEU A 16 -2.09 -62.42 -40.20
C LEU A 16 -2.36 -62.62 -38.70
N ALA A 17 -2.06 -61.62 -37.88
CA ALA A 17 -2.59 -61.51 -36.53
C ALA A 17 -3.80 -60.56 -36.58
N LEU A 18 -5.00 -61.12 -36.46
CA LEU A 18 -6.19 -60.34 -36.14
C LEU A 18 -6.10 -59.95 -34.66
N PRO A 19 -6.21 -58.65 -34.29
CA PRO A 19 -6.41 -58.31 -32.89
C PRO A 19 -7.83 -58.76 -32.49
N LEU A 20 -7.92 -59.62 -31.48
CA LEU A 20 -9.15 -59.77 -30.71
C LEU A 20 -9.36 -58.42 -30.01
N PHE A 21 -10.24 -57.59 -30.53
CA PHE A 21 -10.87 -56.55 -29.71
C PHE A 21 -11.80 -57.27 -28.75
N ALA A 22 -11.33 -57.50 -27.51
CA ALA A 22 -12.25 -57.63 -26.41
C ALA A 22 -12.86 -56.24 -26.21
N GLN A 23 -14.08 -56.03 -26.72
CA GLN A 23 -14.91 -54.95 -26.22
C GLN A 23 -15.15 -55.27 -24.74
N ALA A 24 -14.47 -54.54 -23.85
CA ALA A 24 -14.99 -54.36 -22.51
C ALA A 24 -16.37 -53.73 -22.70
N THR A 25 -17.42 -54.52 -22.48
CA THR A 25 -18.74 -53.96 -22.28
C THR A 25 -18.65 -53.18 -20.98
N THR A 26 -18.51 -51.86 -21.07
CA THR A 26 -18.90 -50.96 -19.99
C THR A 26 -20.33 -51.34 -19.63
N VAL A 27 -20.47 -51.99 -18.48
CA VAL A 27 -21.77 -52.19 -17.87
C VAL A 27 -22.12 -50.81 -17.36
N THR A 28 -22.95 -50.05 -18.09
CA THR A 28 -23.56 -48.84 -17.54
C THR A 28 -24.25 -49.25 -16.24
N PRO A 29 -23.82 -48.75 -15.07
CA PRO A 29 -24.50 -49.03 -13.82
C PRO A 29 -25.98 -48.66 -13.97
N THR A 30 -26.89 -49.56 -13.59
CA THR A 30 -28.34 -49.29 -13.64
C THR A 30 -28.83 -48.36 -12.53
N GLU A 31 -27.94 -48.03 -11.58
CA GLU A 31 -28.06 -46.92 -10.64
C GLU A 31 -26.75 -46.13 -10.77
N HIS A 32 -26.84 -44.84 -11.10
CA HIS A 32 -25.70 -43.93 -11.01
C HIS A 32 -25.41 -43.76 -9.51
N HIS A 33 -24.31 -44.34 -9.04
CA HIS A 33 -23.74 -44.05 -7.73
C HIS A 33 -22.45 -43.31 -8.07
N GLY A 34 -22.41 -42.00 -7.85
CA GLY A 34 -21.18 -41.26 -8.09
C GLY A 34 -20.09 -41.78 -7.17
N THR A 35 -18.92 -42.01 -7.75
CA THR A 35 -17.70 -42.38 -7.03
C THR A 35 -16.58 -41.64 -7.71
N TRP A 36 -15.70 -40.94 -7.00
CA TRP A 36 -14.59 -40.21 -7.63
C TRP A 36 -13.64 -41.15 -8.44
N GLU A 37 -13.66 -42.47 -8.20
CA GLU A 37 -12.96 -43.47 -9.02
C GLU A 37 -13.61 -43.73 -10.40
N ASN A 38 -14.92 -43.53 -10.50
CA ASN A 38 -15.67 -43.56 -11.74
C ASN A 38 -15.81 -42.12 -12.23
N LYS A 39 -15.05 -41.75 -13.25
CA LYS A 39 -15.00 -40.37 -13.72
C LYS A 39 -16.00 -40.06 -14.85
N TYR A 40 -16.95 -40.93 -15.15
CA TYR A 40 -17.71 -40.85 -16.41
C TYR A 40 -19.12 -41.42 -16.22
N GLU A 41 -19.93 -40.72 -15.46
CA GLU A 41 -21.14 -41.29 -14.84
C GLU A 41 -22.23 -41.55 -15.87
N ASP A 42 -22.30 -40.70 -16.89
CA ASP A 42 -23.27 -40.77 -17.97
C ASP A 42 -22.70 -41.34 -19.28
N GLY A 43 -21.38 -41.52 -19.35
CA GLY A 43 -20.65 -42.09 -20.49
C GLY A 43 -20.54 -41.19 -21.72
N ASP A 44 -20.62 -39.87 -21.56
CA ASP A 44 -20.58 -38.91 -22.67
C ASP A 44 -19.15 -38.50 -23.11
N GLY A 45 -18.16 -38.88 -22.31
CA GLY A 45 -16.74 -38.70 -22.57
C GLY A 45 -16.11 -37.46 -21.93
N VAL A 46 -16.85 -36.70 -21.13
CA VAL A 46 -16.33 -35.63 -20.25
C VAL A 46 -16.16 -36.21 -18.83
N PRO A 47 -15.03 -35.99 -18.16
CA PRO A 47 -14.87 -36.38 -16.78
C PRO A 47 -15.83 -35.61 -15.86
N ASP A 48 -16.38 -36.24 -14.82
CA ASP A 48 -17.39 -35.61 -13.96
C ASP A 48 -16.92 -34.28 -13.35
N GLU A 49 -15.64 -34.17 -12.98
CA GLU A 49 -15.03 -32.94 -12.46
C GLU A 49 -15.02 -31.77 -13.46
N LEU A 50 -15.18 -32.06 -14.75
CA LEU A 50 -15.21 -31.10 -15.85
C LEU A 50 -16.59 -31.03 -16.53
N ASP A 51 -17.54 -31.83 -16.08
CA ASP A 51 -18.90 -31.86 -16.60
C ASP A 51 -19.84 -31.04 -15.71
N ASP A 52 -20.55 -30.08 -16.31
CA ASP A 52 -21.57 -29.35 -15.56
C ASP A 52 -22.85 -30.18 -15.35
N TYR A 53 -23.00 -31.33 -16.04
CA TYR A 53 -24.13 -32.25 -15.91
C TYR A 53 -23.67 -33.73 -15.91
N PRO A 54 -22.91 -34.19 -14.90
CA PRO A 54 -22.27 -35.52 -14.87
C PRO A 54 -23.22 -36.72 -14.99
N PHE A 55 -24.53 -36.51 -14.84
CA PHE A 55 -25.56 -37.54 -14.97
C PHE A 55 -26.48 -37.38 -16.22
N ASP A 56 -26.21 -36.45 -17.15
CA ASP A 56 -27.01 -36.23 -18.37
C ASP A 56 -26.16 -36.16 -19.64
N ALA A 57 -25.96 -37.33 -20.28
CA ALA A 57 -25.12 -37.50 -21.48
C ALA A 57 -25.52 -36.69 -22.73
N LYS A 58 -26.54 -35.83 -22.65
CA LYS A 58 -26.94 -34.90 -23.71
C LYS A 58 -26.49 -33.47 -23.45
N LYS A 59 -25.95 -33.16 -22.27
CA LYS A 59 -25.51 -31.83 -21.86
C LYS A 59 -24.17 -31.97 -21.15
N GLN A 60 -23.21 -31.16 -21.56
CA GLN A 60 -21.85 -31.15 -20.97
C GLN A 60 -21.52 -29.84 -20.27
N SER A 61 -22.34 -28.81 -20.51
CA SER A 61 -22.04 -27.46 -20.07
C SER A 61 -23.31 -26.65 -19.86
N TYR A 62 -23.32 -25.86 -18.79
CA TYR A 62 -24.30 -24.80 -18.55
C TYR A 62 -24.35 -23.84 -19.73
N SER A 63 -25.50 -23.19 -19.93
CA SER A 63 -25.59 -22.15 -20.94
C SER A 63 -24.72 -20.96 -20.57
N THR A 64 -23.88 -20.54 -21.52
CA THR A 64 -22.96 -19.43 -21.31
C THR A 64 -23.49 -18.15 -21.95
N THR A 65 -23.50 -17.08 -21.16
CA THR A 65 -23.71 -15.71 -21.63
C THR A 65 -22.38 -14.96 -21.59
N THR A 66 -21.96 -14.40 -22.72
CA THR A 66 -20.66 -13.72 -22.85
C THR A 66 -20.87 -12.23 -23.03
N GLU A 67 -20.18 -11.45 -22.21
CA GLU A 67 -19.94 -10.02 -22.37
C GLU A 67 -19.04 -9.79 -23.60
N SER A 68 -19.35 -8.79 -24.43
CA SER A 68 -18.50 -8.40 -25.56
C SER A 68 -18.39 -6.88 -25.76
N SER A 69 -18.95 -6.08 -24.87
CA SER A 69 -18.89 -4.63 -24.86
C SER A 69 -19.27 -4.03 -23.50
N PHE A 70 -18.46 -3.08 -23.01
CA PHE A 70 -18.70 -2.21 -21.86
C PHE A 70 -20.19 -2.01 -21.48
N ASN A 71 -20.59 -2.51 -20.31
CA ASN A 71 -22.00 -2.57 -19.90
C ASN A 71 -22.27 -2.26 -18.41
N ASP A 72 -21.46 -1.40 -17.80
CA ASP A 72 -21.40 -0.97 -16.38
C ASP A 72 -22.67 -0.38 -15.77
N ASN A 73 -23.79 -0.43 -16.49
CA ASN A 73 -25.05 0.08 -16.03
C ASN A 73 -26.17 -0.96 -16.23
N PRO A 74 -27.02 -1.19 -15.22
CA PRO A 74 -28.21 -2.05 -15.33
C PRO A 74 -29.11 -1.80 -16.56
N SER A 75 -29.09 -0.58 -17.11
CA SER A 75 -29.86 -0.21 -18.31
C SER A 75 -29.30 -0.76 -19.63
N VAL A 76 -28.02 -1.13 -19.67
CA VAL A 76 -27.33 -1.75 -20.83
C VAL A 76 -26.85 -3.17 -20.54
N ALA A 77 -27.21 -3.72 -19.38
CA ALA A 77 -26.79 -5.03 -18.92
C ALA A 77 -27.04 -6.16 -19.93
N THR A 78 -26.07 -7.07 -20.03
CA THR A 78 -26.13 -8.24 -20.91
C THR A 78 -27.19 -9.22 -20.43
N VAL A 79 -28.04 -9.70 -21.34
CA VAL A 79 -29.23 -10.49 -20.98
C VAL A 79 -28.90 -11.98 -20.88
N VAL A 80 -29.10 -12.55 -19.70
CA VAL A 80 -29.06 -13.99 -19.48
C VAL A 80 -30.43 -14.57 -19.84
N SER A 81 -30.45 -15.52 -20.77
CA SER A 81 -31.70 -16.04 -21.35
C SER A 81 -32.26 -17.27 -20.63
N ASP A 82 -31.41 -18.00 -19.91
CA ASP A 82 -31.78 -19.24 -19.22
C ASP A 82 -31.97 -19.02 -17.72
N SER A 83 -32.72 -19.92 -17.08
CA SER A 83 -32.79 -20.04 -15.62
C SER A 83 -31.55 -20.77 -15.10
N PHE A 84 -31.32 -20.75 -13.78
CA PHE A 84 -30.25 -21.55 -13.17
C PHE A 84 -30.34 -23.03 -13.55
N PRO A 85 -29.19 -23.71 -13.72
CA PRO A 85 -27.84 -23.16 -13.67
C PRO A 85 -27.40 -22.49 -14.99
N PHE A 86 -26.50 -21.50 -14.91
CA PHE A 86 -25.90 -20.84 -16.08
C PHE A 86 -24.46 -20.38 -15.82
N LYS A 87 -23.74 -20.02 -16.90
CA LYS A 87 -22.39 -19.45 -16.88
C LYS A 87 -22.39 -18.03 -17.44
N LEU A 88 -21.59 -17.15 -16.84
CA LEU A 88 -21.27 -15.81 -17.34
C LEU A 88 -19.78 -15.73 -17.66
N GLN A 89 -19.39 -14.98 -18.68
CA GLN A 89 -17.98 -14.78 -19.04
C GLN A 89 -17.76 -13.38 -19.61
N GLY A 90 -16.68 -12.73 -19.20
CA GLY A 90 -16.34 -11.38 -19.66
C GLY A 90 -14.87 -11.05 -19.45
N VAL A 91 -14.53 -9.79 -19.74
CA VAL A 91 -13.19 -9.22 -19.59
C VAL A 91 -13.34 -7.83 -19.01
N LEU A 92 -12.62 -7.53 -17.92
CA LEU A 92 -12.55 -6.17 -17.37
C LEU A 92 -11.49 -5.39 -18.15
N GLU A 93 -11.85 -4.91 -19.34
CA GLU A 93 -10.93 -4.41 -20.37
C GLU A 93 -10.23 -3.12 -19.95
N GLU A 94 -10.94 -2.23 -19.25
CA GLU A 94 -10.47 -0.90 -18.88
C GLU A 94 -10.41 -0.67 -17.36
N ARG A 95 -9.66 0.37 -16.98
CA ARG A 95 -9.54 0.79 -15.58
C ARG A 95 -10.92 1.20 -15.04
N GLY A 96 -11.43 0.45 -14.06
CA GLY A 96 -12.75 0.71 -13.46
C GLY A 96 -13.93 0.25 -14.32
N ASP A 97 -13.66 -0.59 -15.31
CA ASP A 97 -14.67 -1.37 -16.04
C ASP A 97 -15.40 -2.34 -15.10
N GLY A 98 -16.70 -2.49 -15.30
CA GLY A 98 -17.54 -3.35 -14.50
C GLY A 98 -18.64 -3.96 -15.34
N ASP A 99 -18.80 -5.27 -15.29
CA ASP A 99 -19.75 -5.98 -16.12
C ASP A 99 -21.04 -6.26 -15.38
N VAL A 100 -22.18 -5.95 -16.01
CA VAL A 100 -23.52 -6.15 -15.47
C VAL A 100 -24.32 -7.10 -16.35
N TYR A 101 -24.79 -8.18 -15.74
CA TYR A 101 -25.68 -9.17 -16.36
C TYR A 101 -27.06 -9.07 -15.76
N ARG A 102 -28.10 -9.25 -16.58
CA ARG A 102 -29.50 -9.22 -16.16
C ARG A 102 -30.15 -10.58 -16.35
N PHE A 103 -30.77 -11.10 -15.30
CA PHE A 103 -31.51 -12.36 -15.31
C PHE A 103 -32.89 -12.21 -14.66
N GLN A 104 -33.75 -13.22 -14.83
CA GLN A 104 -35.12 -13.21 -14.35
C GLN A 104 -35.31 -14.31 -13.29
N ILE A 105 -35.98 -13.97 -12.20
CA ILE A 105 -36.47 -14.92 -11.19
C ILE A 105 -37.98 -15.08 -11.34
N ASP A 106 -38.43 -16.33 -11.47
CA ASP A 106 -39.83 -16.69 -11.56
C ASP A 106 -40.43 -17.19 -10.24
N GLN A 107 -41.76 -17.39 -10.23
CA GLN A 107 -42.49 -17.79 -9.03
C GLN A 107 -42.11 -19.19 -8.55
N SER A 108 -41.68 -20.08 -9.44
CA SER A 108 -41.28 -21.44 -9.05
C SER A 108 -39.98 -21.42 -8.24
N GLN A 109 -39.02 -20.58 -8.64
CA GLN A 109 -37.76 -20.40 -7.93
C GLN A 109 -37.97 -19.75 -6.55
N VAL A 110 -38.81 -18.72 -6.47
CA VAL A 110 -39.20 -18.09 -5.18
C VAL A 110 -39.89 -19.09 -4.25
N ASN A 111 -40.78 -19.92 -4.80
CA ASN A 111 -41.50 -20.92 -4.01
C ASN A 111 -40.57 -22.05 -3.52
N ALA A 112 -39.56 -22.40 -4.30
CA ALA A 112 -38.55 -23.37 -3.90
C ALA A 112 -37.71 -22.83 -2.73
N ALA A 113 -37.50 -21.50 -2.68
CA ALA A 113 -36.69 -20.81 -1.67
C ALA A 113 -35.29 -21.45 -1.55
N LEU A 114 -34.76 -21.89 -2.69
CA LEU A 114 -33.45 -22.51 -2.76
C LEU A 114 -32.38 -21.43 -2.91
N PRO A 115 -31.32 -21.49 -2.10
CA PRO A 115 -30.14 -20.64 -2.24
C PRO A 115 -29.44 -20.88 -3.58
N VAL A 116 -28.83 -19.82 -4.10
CA VAL A 116 -28.09 -19.82 -5.34
C VAL A 116 -26.71 -19.22 -5.07
N THR A 117 -25.69 -19.96 -5.43
CA THR A 117 -24.30 -19.55 -5.31
C THR A 117 -23.76 -19.12 -6.66
N PHE A 118 -23.01 -18.02 -6.63
CA PHE A 118 -22.29 -17.46 -7.76
C PHE A 118 -20.80 -17.55 -7.45
N VAL A 119 -20.11 -18.48 -8.11
CA VAL A 119 -18.65 -18.63 -7.97
C VAL A 119 -17.98 -17.95 -9.15
N LEU A 120 -17.19 -16.93 -8.87
CA LEU A 120 -16.41 -16.18 -9.84
C LEU A 120 -14.99 -16.76 -9.89
N PHE A 121 -14.60 -17.19 -11.08
CA PHE A 121 -13.27 -17.69 -11.39
C PHE A 121 -12.46 -16.69 -12.21
N MET A 122 -11.17 -16.60 -11.94
CA MET A 122 -10.21 -15.83 -12.74
C MET A 122 -8.97 -16.63 -13.12
N ASN A 123 -8.28 -16.17 -14.16
CA ASN A 123 -7.06 -16.80 -14.68
C ASN A 123 -5.77 -16.08 -14.27
N ASP A 124 -5.88 -14.88 -13.70
CA ASP A 124 -4.74 -14.05 -13.30
C ASP A 124 -4.99 -13.54 -11.88
N PHE A 125 -4.26 -14.13 -10.92
CA PHE A 125 -4.43 -13.88 -9.48
C PHE A 125 -3.97 -12.47 -9.06
N SER A 126 -3.36 -11.70 -9.95
CA SER A 126 -3.00 -10.31 -9.67
C SER A 126 -4.19 -9.35 -9.62
N TYR A 127 -5.35 -9.75 -10.15
CA TYR A 127 -6.60 -9.00 -10.04
C TYR A 127 -7.38 -9.44 -8.78
N LYS A 128 -8.13 -8.53 -8.17
CA LYS A 128 -9.01 -8.81 -7.03
C LYS A 128 -10.46 -8.54 -7.43
N PRO A 129 -11.16 -9.54 -7.99
CA PRO A 129 -12.49 -9.34 -8.52
C PRO A 129 -13.49 -9.27 -7.37
N THR A 130 -14.63 -8.67 -7.66
CA THR A 130 -15.77 -8.58 -6.77
C THR A 130 -16.99 -9.00 -7.54
N ILE A 131 -17.91 -9.66 -6.84
CA ILE A 131 -19.23 -9.99 -7.36
C ILE A 131 -20.26 -9.35 -6.45
N SER A 132 -21.35 -8.85 -7.03
CA SER A 132 -22.47 -8.30 -6.27
C SER A 132 -23.77 -8.64 -6.96
N ILE A 133 -24.73 -9.14 -6.19
CA ILE A 133 -26.07 -9.43 -6.71
C ILE A 133 -27.00 -8.27 -6.37
N LEU A 134 -27.66 -7.71 -7.37
CA LEU A 134 -28.49 -6.51 -7.24
C LEU A 134 -29.95 -6.77 -7.58
N ASP A 135 -30.87 -6.07 -6.91
CA ASP A 135 -32.29 -6.04 -7.24
C ASP A 135 -32.60 -5.10 -8.44
N GLU A 136 -33.87 -5.05 -8.84
CA GLU A 136 -34.34 -4.19 -9.95
C GLU A 136 -34.08 -2.68 -9.75
N THR A 137 -33.77 -2.25 -8.52
CA THR A 137 -33.47 -0.86 -8.17
C THR A 137 -31.96 -0.57 -8.14
N GLY A 138 -31.12 -1.58 -8.39
CA GLY A 138 -29.66 -1.50 -8.32
C GLY A 138 -29.11 -1.58 -6.89
N ARG A 139 -29.88 -2.09 -5.93
CA ARG A 139 -29.42 -2.29 -4.56
C ARG A 139 -28.90 -3.71 -4.38
N ALA A 140 -27.77 -3.84 -3.70
CA ALA A 140 -27.25 -5.14 -3.30
C ALA A 140 -28.29 -5.88 -2.44
N ILE A 141 -28.52 -7.15 -2.77
CA ILE A 141 -29.33 -8.05 -1.95
C ILE A 141 -28.48 -8.62 -0.83
N PHE A 142 -29.14 -9.11 0.22
CA PHE A 142 -28.43 -9.68 1.36
C PHE A 142 -27.76 -11.00 0.97
N GLU A 143 -26.45 -11.07 1.13
CA GLU A 143 -25.65 -12.26 0.90
C GLU A 143 -25.63 -13.16 2.15
N ILE A 144 -25.82 -14.44 1.91
CA ILE A 144 -25.63 -15.51 2.90
C ILE A 144 -24.11 -15.71 3.02
N LYS A 145 -23.61 -15.86 4.25
CA LYS A 145 -22.20 -16.17 4.48
C LYS A 145 -21.90 -17.52 3.83
N ASN A 146 -21.01 -17.53 2.83
CA ASN A 146 -20.50 -18.76 2.24
C ASN A 146 -19.64 -19.50 3.26
N ASN A 147 -19.57 -20.82 3.11
CA ASN A 147 -18.57 -21.62 3.79
C ASN A 147 -17.23 -21.48 3.07
N THR A 148 -17.22 -21.66 1.75
CA THR A 148 -16.01 -21.50 0.93
C THR A 148 -15.49 -20.07 0.84
N GLU A 149 -14.16 -19.95 0.90
CA GLU A 149 -13.44 -18.69 0.83
C GLU A 149 -12.78 -18.46 -0.54
N ALA A 150 -12.51 -17.19 -0.88
CA ALA A 150 -11.85 -16.83 -2.12
C ALA A 150 -10.34 -17.06 -2.01
N ILE A 151 -9.85 -18.05 -2.76
CA ILE A 151 -8.43 -18.42 -2.84
C ILE A 151 -8.14 -19.01 -4.23
N GLY A 152 -6.93 -18.76 -4.73
CA GLY A 152 -6.50 -19.23 -6.04
C GLY A 152 -7.47 -18.86 -7.16
N LYS A 153 -8.04 -19.88 -7.80
CA LYS A 153 -8.97 -19.69 -8.92
C LYS A 153 -10.30 -19.08 -8.49
N ILE A 154 -10.74 -19.27 -7.24
CA ILE A 154 -11.96 -18.66 -6.71
C ILE A 154 -11.64 -17.19 -6.39
N GLY A 155 -11.94 -16.30 -7.34
CA GLY A 155 -11.70 -14.87 -7.18
C GLY A 155 -12.73 -14.21 -6.27
N ALA A 156 -13.98 -14.65 -6.33
CA ALA A 156 -15.04 -14.19 -5.43
C ALA A 156 -16.20 -15.20 -5.40
N ILE A 157 -16.99 -15.18 -4.32
CA ILE A 157 -18.15 -16.05 -4.17
C ILE A 157 -19.28 -15.32 -3.45
N ALA A 158 -20.51 -15.48 -3.93
CA ALA A 158 -21.70 -14.89 -3.31
C ALA A 158 -22.88 -15.86 -3.35
N THR A 159 -23.49 -16.10 -2.19
CA THR A 159 -24.70 -16.92 -2.05
C THR A 159 -25.89 -16.05 -1.68
N VAL A 160 -27.01 -16.23 -2.36
CA VAL A 160 -28.23 -15.43 -2.15
C VAL A 160 -29.49 -16.27 -2.24
N SER A 161 -30.57 -15.79 -1.62
CA SER A 161 -31.91 -16.35 -1.76
C SER A 161 -32.87 -15.29 -2.30
N PHE A 162 -33.69 -15.67 -3.28
CA PHE A 162 -34.61 -14.75 -3.94
C PHE A 162 -36.02 -14.83 -3.33
N GLU A 163 -36.44 -13.80 -2.61
CA GLU A 163 -37.75 -13.75 -1.96
C GLU A 163 -38.89 -13.28 -2.88
N ARG A 164 -38.57 -12.75 -4.06
CA ARG A 164 -39.53 -12.13 -4.97
C ARG A 164 -39.23 -12.46 -6.42
N THR A 165 -40.28 -12.56 -7.22
CA THR A 165 -40.16 -12.68 -8.66
C THR A 165 -39.76 -11.33 -9.23
N GLY A 166 -38.91 -11.31 -10.24
CA GLY A 166 -38.50 -10.05 -10.85
C GLY A 166 -37.21 -10.15 -11.63
N VAL A 167 -36.72 -8.97 -11.98
CA VAL A 167 -35.44 -8.78 -12.64
C VAL A 167 -34.37 -8.60 -11.57
N TYR A 168 -33.25 -9.28 -11.74
CA TYR A 168 -32.07 -9.15 -10.90
C TYR A 168 -30.82 -9.00 -11.76
N TYR A 169 -29.73 -8.56 -11.13
CA TYR A 169 -28.46 -8.32 -11.79
C TYR A 169 -27.30 -8.98 -11.07
N VAL A 170 -26.31 -9.45 -11.84
CA VAL A 170 -24.97 -9.79 -11.34
C VAL A 170 -24.05 -8.68 -11.81
N ALA A 171 -23.36 -8.03 -10.90
CA ALA A 171 -22.31 -7.07 -11.21
C ALA A 171 -20.94 -7.70 -10.87
N VAL A 172 -20.01 -7.65 -11.81
CA VAL A 172 -18.63 -8.08 -11.66
C VAL A 172 -17.72 -6.88 -11.85
N ALA A 173 -16.81 -6.62 -10.92
CA ALA A 173 -15.89 -5.49 -11.00
C ALA A 173 -14.54 -5.84 -10.34
N GLU A 174 -13.51 -5.01 -10.51
CA GLU A 174 -12.21 -5.19 -9.85
C GLU A 174 -12.01 -4.17 -8.72
N GLN A 175 -11.58 -4.64 -7.55
CA GLN A 175 -11.50 -3.87 -6.31
C GLN A 175 -10.53 -2.68 -6.38
N ASN A 176 -9.39 -2.87 -7.05
CA ASN A 176 -8.34 -1.87 -7.25
C ASN A 176 -8.58 -1.00 -8.49
N LEU A 177 -9.69 -1.23 -9.20
CA LEU A 177 -9.99 -0.67 -10.51
C LEU A 177 -8.88 -1.00 -11.53
N ALA A 178 -8.12 -2.06 -11.30
CA ALA A 178 -7.15 -2.58 -12.25
C ALA A 178 -7.93 -3.23 -13.41
N GLY A 179 -7.65 -2.81 -14.63
CA GLY A 179 -8.23 -3.38 -15.84
C GLY A 179 -7.16 -3.76 -16.84
N GLY A 180 -7.52 -4.56 -17.83
CA GLY A 180 -6.63 -4.95 -18.91
C GLY A 180 -7.14 -6.15 -19.69
N ALA A 181 -6.62 -6.34 -20.90
CA ALA A 181 -7.05 -7.41 -21.80
C ALA A 181 -6.86 -8.85 -21.26
N ASN A 182 -6.12 -9.01 -20.15
CA ASN A 182 -5.89 -10.30 -19.50
C ASN A 182 -6.81 -10.53 -18.28
N ALA A 183 -7.62 -9.54 -17.87
CA ALA A 183 -8.56 -9.63 -16.75
C ALA A 183 -9.85 -10.40 -17.15
N THR A 184 -9.68 -11.60 -17.70
CA THR A 184 -10.79 -12.48 -18.09
C THR A 184 -11.35 -13.19 -16.86
N TYR A 185 -12.67 -13.30 -16.77
CA TYR A 185 -13.33 -14.04 -15.70
C TYR A 185 -14.46 -14.93 -16.23
N SER A 186 -14.90 -15.85 -15.38
CA SER A 186 -16.15 -16.58 -15.57
C SER A 186 -16.91 -16.70 -14.26
N VAL A 187 -18.25 -16.71 -14.31
CA VAL A 187 -19.09 -16.95 -13.14
C VAL A 187 -19.93 -18.19 -13.40
N LYS A 188 -19.92 -19.15 -12.48
CA LYS A 188 -20.91 -20.24 -12.45
C LYS A 188 -22.02 -19.85 -11.45
N ALA A 189 -23.28 -19.96 -11.88
CA ALA A 189 -24.43 -19.72 -11.02
C ALA A 189 -25.31 -20.98 -10.96
N PHE A 190 -25.51 -21.52 -9.76
CA PHE A 190 -26.22 -22.79 -9.55
C PHE A 190 -26.89 -22.83 -8.16
N ILE A 191 -27.79 -23.79 -7.97
CA ILE A 191 -28.38 -24.06 -6.65
C ILE A 191 -27.35 -24.82 -5.81
N ASP A 192 -27.15 -24.35 -4.59
CA ASP A 192 -26.16 -24.84 -3.64
C ASP A 192 -26.77 -24.69 -2.25
N THR A 193 -26.92 -25.80 -1.53
CA THR A 193 -27.75 -25.90 -0.32
C THR A 193 -26.98 -25.82 1.00
N ASP A 194 -25.70 -26.07 0.95
CA ASP A 194 -24.73 -26.06 2.05
C ASP A 194 -23.66 -24.99 1.90
N TYR A 195 -23.66 -24.22 0.82
CA TYR A 195 -22.94 -22.94 0.64
C TYR A 195 -21.43 -23.09 0.52
N ASP A 196 -20.97 -24.23 0.03
CA ASP A 196 -19.57 -24.54 -0.25
C ASP A 196 -19.16 -24.17 -1.69
N GLY A 197 -20.07 -23.63 -2.50
CA GLY A 197 -19.74 -23.30 -3.88
C GLY A 197 -19.57 -24.50 -4.81
N LEU A 198 -20.18 -25.64 -4.47
CA LEU A 198 -20.37 -26.78 -5.36
C LEU A 198 -21.88 -27.04 -5.57
N PRO A 199 -22.29 -27.49 -6.77
CA PRO A 199 -23.65 -27.95 -6.99
C PRO A 199 -23.79 -29.41 -6.55
N ALA A 200 -24.90 -29.75 -5.88
CA ALA A 200 -25.23 -31.10 -5.43
C ALA A 200 -25.02 -32.22 -6.46
N GLU A 201 -25.25 -31.98 -7.75
CA GLU A 201 -25.01 -32.99 -8.79
C GLU A 201 -23.51 -33.29 -8.97
N LEU A 202 -22.64 -32.28 -8.88
CA LEU A 202 -21.18 -32.47 -8.92
C LEU A 202 -20.69 -33.16 -7.65
N GLU A 203 -21.16 -32.72 -6.49
CA GLU A 203 -20.83 -33.33 -5.19
C GLU A 203 -21.18 -34.82 -5.17
N ASN A 204 -22.40 -35.17 -5.60
CA ASN A 204 -22.83 -36.56 -5.70
C ASN A 204 -21.97 -37.36 -6.68
N ALA A 205 -21.52 -36.78 -7.80
CA ALA A 205 -20.64 -37.44 -8.75
C ALA A 205 -19.24 -37.71 -8.14
N LEU A 206 -18.74 -36.78 -7.33
CA LEU A 206 -17.45 -36.85 -6.64
C LEU A 206 -17.50 -37.56 -5.27
N ALA A 207 -18.65 -38.15 -4.91
CA ALA A 207 -18.91 -38.85 -3.66
C ALA A 207 -18.79 -38.00 -2.37
N MET A 208 -19.05 -36.69 -2.48
CA MET A 208 -19.23 -35.77 -1.36
C MET A 208 -20.63 -35.87 -0.76
N ASP A 209 -20.82 -35.35 0.46
CA ASP A 209 -22.15 -35.19 1.05
C ASP A 209 -22.73 -33.81 0.71
N ALA A 210 -23.60 -33.76 -0.31
CA ALA A 210 -24.30 -32.56 -0.80
C ALA A 210 -25.21 -31.80 0.19
N SER A 211 -25.13 -32.14 1.47
CA SER A 211 -25.79 -31.44 2.57
C SER A 211 -24.83 -31.04 3.69
N ASN A 212 -23.54 -31.29 3.50
CA ASN A 212 -22.46 -31.05 4.42
C ASN A 212 -21.28 -30.41 3.66
N PRO A 213 -20.98 -29.12 3.92
CA PRO A 213 -20.01 -28.36 3.12
C PRO A 213 -18.53 -28.78 3.29
N ASP A 214 -18.27 -29.77 4.13
CA ASP A 214 -16.97 -30.21 4.63
C ASP A 214 -17.08 -31.73 4.87
N SER A 215 -16.87 -32.48 3.80
CA SER A 215 -17.20 -33.91 3.69
C SER A 215 -16.39 -34.78 4.66
N ASP A 216 -15.15 -34.41 4.94
CA ASP A 216 -14.25 -35.17 5.82
C ASP A 216 -14.20 -34.60 7.26
N GLY A 217 -14.62 -33.35 7.45
CA GLY A 217 -14.78 -32.69 8.73
C GLY A 217 -13.50 -32.09 9.29
N ASP A 218 -12.50 -31.79 8.46
CA ASP A 218 -11.24 -31.20 8.89
C ASP A 218 -11.30 -29.66 9.01
N GLY A 219 -12.29 -29.01 8.39
CA GLY A 219 -12.50 -27.57 8.45
C GLY A 219 -11.97 -26.78 7.26
N VAL A 220 -11.43 -27.45 6.24
CA VAL A 220 -11.39 -26.98 4.86
C VAL A 220 -12.72 -27.40 4.20
N TYR A 221 -13.27 -26.55 3.33
CA TYR A 221 -14.57 -26.82 2.71
C TYR A 221 -14.38 -27.45 1.32
N ASP A 222 -15.27 -28.36 0.93
CA ASP A 222 -15.18 -29.16 -0.31
C ASP A 222 -14.92 -28.27 -1.54
N GLY A 223 -15.56 -27.10 -1.63
CA GLY A 223 -15.33 -26.15 -2.71
C GLY A 223 -13.90 -25.61 -2.79
N ASN A 224 -13.24 -25.39 -1.65
CA ASN A 224 -11.83 -24.98 -1.61
C ASN A 224 -10.90 -26.13 -2.05
N GLU A 225 -11.22 -27.36 -1.68
CA GLU A 225 -10.41 -28.56 -1.96
C GLU A 225 -10.56 -29.04 -3.40
N VAL A 226 -11.73 -28.85 -4.00
CA VAL A 226 -11.98 -29.15 -5.42
C VAL A 226 -11.31 -28.15 -6.34
N TYR A 227 -11.35 -26.85 -6.01
CA TYR A 227 -10.87 -25.80 -6.89
C TYR A 227 -9.38 -25.45 -6.71
N VAL A 228 -8.59 -26.35 -6.12
CA VAL A 228 -7.13 -26.23 -6.04
C VAL A 228 -6.49 -26.22 -7.43
N GLN A 229 -5.61 -25.26 -7.67
CA GLN A 229 -4.87 -25.14 -8.92
C GLN A 229 -3.37 -25.19 -8.69
N ALA A 230 -2.75 -26.34 -8.96
CA ALA A 230 -1.30 -26.45 -9.02
C ALA A 230 -0.84 -26.63 -10.48
N PHE A 231 0.27 -25.98 -10.84
CA PHE A 231 0.90 -26.04 -12.18
C PHE A 231 -0.04 -25.72 -13.36
N GLY A 232 -1.04 -24.86 -13.13
CA GLY A 232 -1.98 -24.40 -14.17
C GLY A 232 -3.13 -25.37 -14.49
N ALA A 233 -3.33 -26.42 -13.70
CA ALA A 233 -4.44 -27.36 -13.84
C ALA A 233 -5.15 -27.60 -12.51
N LEU A 234 -6.43 -28.01 -12.57
CA LEU A 234 -7.19 -28.48 -11.41
C LEU A 234 -6.50 -29.74 -10.85
N GLN A 235 -6.17 -29.75 -9.56
CA GLN A 235 -5.67 -30.95 -8.87
C GLN A 235 -6.72 -31.38 -7.86
N LEU A 236 -7.16 -32.63 -7.96
CA LEU A 236 -8.18 -33.21 -7.09
C LEU A 236 -7.59 -34.21 -6.08
N ASP A 237 -6.32 -34.55 -6.27
CA ASP A 237 -5.52 -35.51 -5.49
C ASP A 237 -4.08 -35.01 -5.64
N LEU A 238 -3.66 -34.15 -4.70
CA LEU A 238 -2.40 -33.40 -4.78
C LEU A 238 -1.19 -34.32 -4.58
N ASP A 239 -1.26 -35.22 -3.62
CA ASP A 239 -0.16 -36.11 -3.25
C ASP A 239 -0.12 -37.43 -4.07
N ASN A 240 -1.19 -37.71 -4.83
CA ASN A 240 -1.38 -38.90 -5.68
C ASN A 240 -1.47 -40.22 -4.90
N ASP A 241 -2.02 -40.22 -3.69
CA ASP A 241 -2.24 -41.43 -2.89
C ASP A 241 -3.56 -42.18 -3.20
N ASN A 242 -4.38 -41.61 -4.10
CA ASN A 242 -5.74 -42.04 -4.45
C ASN A 242 -6.77 -41.79 -3.33
N ILE A 243 -6.60 -40.75 -2.53
CA ILE A 243 -7.62 -40.13 -1.71
C ILE A 243 -7.77 -38.70 -2.27
N PRO A 244 -8.96 -38.32 -2.73
CA PRO A 244 -9.16 -36.94 -3.18
C PRO A 244 -9.06 -35.97 -2.00
N ASN A 245 -8.64 -34.73 -2.29
CA ASN A 245 -8.42 -33.69 -1.27
C ASN A 245 -9.59 -33.60 -0.26
N TRP A 246 -10.85 -33.51 -0.73
CA TRP A 246 -12.07 -33.43 0.11
C TRP A 246 -12.40 -34.67 0.97
N LEU A 247 -11.52 -35.67 0.99
CA LEU A 247 -11.58 -36.86 1.84
C LEU A 247 -10.21 -37.19 2.46
N ASP A 248 -9.21 -36.34 2.24
CA ASP A 248 -7.85 -36.46 2.74
C ASP A 248 -7.62 -35.42 3.82
N SER A 249 -7.03 -35.84 4.94
CA SER A 249 -6.78 -34.95 6.08
C SER A 249 -5.41 -34.27 6.05
N ASP A 250 -4.60 -34.60 5.04
CA ASP A 250 -3.22 -34.14 4.78
C ASP A 250 -3.02 -34.12 3.25
N SER A 251 -3.72 -33.21 2.57
CA SER A 251 -3.93 -33.21 1.12
C SER A 251 -2.64 -33.18 0.31
N ASP A 252 -1.58 -32.52 0.80
CA ASP A 252 -0.28 -32.45 0.12
C ASP A 252 0.79 -33.42 0.71
N ASN A 253 0.43 -34.16 1.76
CA ASN A 253 1.22 -35.21 2.41
C ASN A 253 2.61 -34.75 2.85
N ASP A 254 2.66 -33.53 3.34
CA ASP A 254 3.83 -32.94 3.95
C ASP A 254 3.98 -33.42 5.42
N GLY A 255 2.89 -33.93 6.00
CA GLY A 255 2.79 -34.48 7.35
C GLY A 255 2.17 -33.53 8.36
N LEU A 256 1.84 -32.31 7.98
CA LEU A 256 0.91 -31.44 8.68
C LEU A 256 -0.54 -31.87 8.34
N LEU A 257 -1.53 -31.18 8.89
CA LEU A 257 -2.93 -31.57 8.65
C LEU A 257 -3.62 -30.33 8.11
N ASP A 258 -4.51 -30.50 7.15
CA ASP A 258 -5.24 -29.43 6.49
C ASP A 258 -5.96 -28.50 7.49
N ASN A 259 -6.47 -29.06 8.59
CA ASN A 259 -7.11 -28.31 9.69
C ASN A 259 -6.17 -27.35 10.46
N LEU A 260 -4.87 -27.63 10.42
CA LEU A 260 -3.80 -26.87 11.04
C LEU A 260 -3.33 -25.76 10.10
N GLU A 261 -3.11 -26.10 8.82
CA GLU A 261 -2.60 -25.22 7.76
C GLU A 261 -3.64 -24.24 7.22
N LYS A 262 -4.84 -24.75 6.93
CA LYS A 262 -6.01 -24.01 6.42
C LYS A 262 -5.75 -23.34 5.07
N LEU A 263 -6.49 -22.26 4.81
CA LEU A 263 -6.60 -21.58 3.52
C LEU A 263 -5.70 -20.33 3.39
N THR A 264 -4.63 -20.21 4.18
CA THR A 264 -3.76 -19.03 4.06
C THR A 264 -2.92 -19.15 2.78
N ASP A 265 -2.72 -18.04 2.07
CA ASP A 265 -1.88 -17.93 0.86
C ASP A 265 -0.92 -16.76 1.10
N LEU A 266 0.20 -17.01 1.79
CA LEU A 266 1.11 -15.94 2.26
C LEU A 266 2.03 -15.46 1.15
N ASP A 267 2.49 -16.38 0.30
CA ASP A 267 3.42 -16.10 -0.79
C ASP A 267 2.72 -15.60 -2.07
N LEU A 268 1.37 -15.67 -2.09
CA LEU A 268 0.47 -15.20 -3.15
C LEU A 268 0.63 -15.96 -4.48
N ASP A 269 0.97 -17.25 -4.40
CA ASP A 269 1.04 -18.13 -5.58
C ASP A 269 -0.34 -18.66 -6.02
N GLY A 270 -1.35 -18.51 -5.15
CA GLY A 270 -2.74 -18.91 -5.38
C GLY A 270 -3.09 -20.31 -4.87
N VAL A 271 -2.20 -20.97 -4.14
CA VAL A 271 -2.46 -22.22 -3.43
C VAL A 271 -2.68 -21.90 -1.96
N GLY A 272 -3.61 -22.62 -1.32
CA GLY A 272 -3.79 -22.49 0.13
C GLY A 272 -2.85 -23.41 0.86
N ALA A 273 -2.45 -23.03 2.07
CA ALA A 273 -1.48 -23.75 2.88
C ALA A 273 -1.75 -25.26 3.03
N PHE A 274 -3.01 -25.68 3.17
CA PHE A 274 -3.39 -27.11 3.21
C PHE A 274 -2.96 -27.92 1.96
N ALA A 275 -2.60 -27.23 0.89
CA ALA A 275 -2.25 -27.76 -0.41
C ALA A 275 -0.86 -27.27 -0.89
N ASP A 276 -0.11 -26.59 -0.02
CA ASP A 276 1.17 -25.96 -0.34
C ASP A 276 2.28 -26.38 0.61
N THR A 277 3.24 -27.13 0.08
CA THR A 277 4.37 -27.66 0.83
C THR A 277 5.43 -26.61 1.23
N ASP A 278 5.29 -25.34 0.85
CA ASP A 278 6.18 -24.20 1.16
C ASP A 278 5.34 -22.91 1.35
N SER A 279 4.37 -22.94 2.28
CA SER A 279 3.26 -21.97 2.41
C SER A 279 3.67 -20.49 2.55
N ASP A 280 4.87 -20.22 3.08
CA ASP A 280 5.42 -18.87 3.26
C ASP A 280 6.35 -18.43 2.11
N GLY A 281 6.65 -19.35 1.19
CA GLY A 281 7.50 -19.15 0.01
C GLY A 281 8.97 -18.89 0.31
N ASN A 282 9.49 -19.29 1.48
CA ASN A 282 10.88 -19.06 1.87
C ASN A 282 11.88 -20.11 1.33
N ALA A 283 11.38 -21.13 0.60
CA ALA A 283 12.11 -22.28 0.06
C ALA A 283 12.56 -23.33 1.09
N ILE A 284 11.91 -23.39 2.25
CA ILE A 284 12.08 -24.39 3.29
C ILE A 284 10.72 -25.03 3.55
N ALA A 285 10.51 -26.19 2.94
CA ALA A 285 9.24 -26.92 3.11
C ALA A 285 8.70 -26.99 4.55
N ASP A 286 7.39 -26.80 4.70
CA ASP A 286 6.63 -26.62 5.95
C ASP A 286 6.93 -27.73 6.97
N SER A 287 6.93 -28.99 6.53
CA SER A 287 7.34 -30.16 7.31
C SER A 287 8.70 -30.03 8.03
N LYS A 288 9.65 -29.25 7.50
CA LYS A 288 10.95 -28.98 8.14
C LYS A 288 10.87 -27.83 9.12
N GLU A 289 10.02 -26.85 8.86
CA GLU A 289 9.85 -25.66 9.68
C GLU A 289 9.04 -25.97 10.93
N ALA A 290 8.02 -26.81 10.78
CA ALA A 290 7.23 -27.32 11.89
C ALA A 290 8.10 -27.99 12.97
N VAL A 291 9.19 -28.68 12.57
CA VAL A 291 10.13 -29.45 13.41
C VAL A 291 9.48 -30.63 14.18
N ASP A 292 8.37 -30.39 14.87
CA ASP A 292 7.50 -31.35 15.54
C ASP A 292 6.05 -31.10 15.10
N ILE A 293 5.54 -31.92 14.19
CA ILE A 293 4.17 -31.87 13.66
C ILE A 293 3.10 -31.82 14.79
N SER A 294 3.34 -32.46 15.93
CA SER A 294 2.37 -32.49 17.02
C SER A 294 2.32 -31.22 17.86
N ASN A 295 3.35 -30.37 17.72
CA ASN A 295 3.46 -29.07 18.33
C ASN A 295 4.43 -28.24 17.47
N PRO A 296 3.93 -27.68 16.34
CA PRO A 296 4.79 -26.98 15.40
C PRO A 296 5.52 -25.82 16.05
N LEU A 297 6.66 -25.46 15.46
CA LEU A 297 7.50 -24.37 15.92
C LEU A 297 6.78 -23.02 15.74
N ASP A 298 6.91 -22.17 16.75
CA ASP A 298 6.47 -20.77 16.80
C ASP A 298 7.62 -20.03 17.49
N SER A 299 8.51 -19.46 16.68
CA SER A 299 9.83 -19.01 17.08
C SER A 299 9.82 -17.68 17.82
N ASP A 300 8.90 -16.78 17.49
CA ASP A 300 8.74 -15.49 18.18
C ASP A 300 7.66 -15.48 19.27
N GLY A 301 6.79 -16.49 19.29
CA GLY A 301 5.73 -16.68 20.28
C GLY A 301 4.48 -15.83 20.03
N ASP A 302 4.21 -15.41 18.79
CA ASP A 302 3.05 -14.59 18.44
C ASP A 302 1.77 -15.41 18.21
N GLY A 303 1.90 -16.73 18.10
CA GLY A 303 0.80 -17.69 17.90
C GLY A 303 0.55 -18.08 16.44
N ILE A 304 1.37 -17.60 15.52
CA ILE A 304 1.52 -18.08 14.14
C ILE A 304 2.67 -19.09 14.14
N TYR A 305 2.53 -20.21 13.42
CA TYR A 305 3.60 -21.20 13.32
C TYR A 305 4.58 -20.79 12.23
N ASP A 306 5.84 -21.19 12.36
CA ASP A 306 6.92 -20.77 11.46
C ASP A 306 6.60 -21.05 9.96
N PHE A 307 5.96 -22.19 9.64
CA PHE A 307 5.54 -22.51 8.26
C PHE A 307 4.38 -21.62 7.74
N LEU A 308 3.78 -20.80 8.58
CA LEU A 308 2.74 -19.81 8.25
C LEU A 308 3.14 -18.39 8.67
N ASP A 309 4.42 -18.14 8.91
CA ASP A 309 4.96 -16.82 9.26
C ASP A 309 5.95 -16.39 8.17
N LEU A 310 5.98 -15.10 7.85
CA LEU A 310 6.92 -14.53 6.87
C LEU A 310 8.17 -13.93 7.52
N ASP A 311 8.18 -13.82 8.86
CA ASP A 311 9.23 -13.24 9.71
C ASP A 311 9.26 -14.00 11.05
N ASP A 312 9.70 -15.27 11.03
CA ASP A 312 9.71 -16.24 12.14
C ASP A 312 10.22 -15.72 13.48
N ASP A 313 11.19 -14.80 13.45
CA ASP A 313 11.76 -14.20 14.64
C ASP A 313 11.31 -12.76 14.87
N SER A 314 10.44 -12.21 14.03
CA SER A 314 9.82 -10.89 14.17
C SER A 314 10.82 -9.72 14.18
N ASP A 315 12.01 -9.91 13.65
CA ASP A 315 13.04 -8.88 13.63
C ASP A 315 12.92 -7.90 12.45
N GLY A 316 12.05 -8.20 11.49
CA GLY A 316 11.71 -7.41 10.31
C GLY A 316 12.51 -7.73 9.05
N LEU A 317 13.47 -8.65 9.06
CA LEU A 317 14.04 -9.23 7.85
C LEU A 317 13.26 -10.51 7.51
N LEU A 318 12.54 -10.52 6.39
CA LEU A 318 11.71 -11.66 6.01
C LEU A 318 12.56 -12.91 5.79
N ASP A 319 12.01 -14.09 6.04
CA ASP A 319 12.75 -15.36 6.05
C ASP A 319 13.36 -15.70 4.69
N ILE A 320 12.66 -15.36 3.60
CA ILE A 320 13.20 -15.45 2.23
C ILE A 320 14.51 -14.64 2.02
N ASN A 321 14.77 -13.66 2.88
CA ASN A 321 15.95 -12.80 2.89
C ASN A 321 16.86 -13.02 4.11
N ASP A 322 16.45 -13.83 5.09
CA ASP A 322 17.21 -14.11 6.31
C ASP A 322 17.90 -15.48 6.27
N ILE A 323 19.20 -15.49 6.57
CA ILE A 323 19.97 -16.72 6.67
C ILE A 323 19.90 -17.36 8.07
N GLU A 324 19.43 -16.60 9.06
CA GLU A 324 19.28 -16.97 10.46
C GLU A 324 17.83 -16.71 10.91
N ARG A 325 16.82 -17.09 10.10
CA ARG A 325 15.36 -16.87 10.32
C ARG A 325 14.84 -17.07 11.75
N LEU A 326 15.46 -17.97 12.52
CA LEU A 326 15.07 -18.28 13.89
C LEU A 326 15.78 -17.41 14.96
N SER A 327 16.46 -16.33 14.60
CA SER A 327 17.41 -15.63 15.49
C SER A 327 17.60 -14.15 15.19
N LYS A 328 16.86 -13.33 15.96
CA LYS A 328 16.84 -11.87 15.88
C LYS A 328 18.19 -11.20 15.59
N LEU A 329 18.18 -10.33 14.58
CA LEU A 329 19.21 -9.39 14.21
C LEU A 329 19.76 -8.63 15.42
N SER A 330 21.08 -8.69 15.57
CA SER A 330 21.80 -7.97 16.63
C SER A 330 22.22 -6.56 16.19
N LEU A 331 22.06 -5.56 17.05
CA LEU A 331 22.53 -4.20 16.76
C LEU A 331 24.05 -4.16 16.59
N THR A 332 24.54 -3.54 15.52
CA THR A 332 25.96 -3.33 15.24
C THR A 332 26.32 -1.85 15.10
N GLU A 333 27.57 -1.53 15.46
CA GLU A 333 28.19 -0.21 15.27
C GLU A 333 29.11 -0.18 14.03
N GLN A 334 29.19 -1.28 13.29
CA GLN A 334 30.08 -1.39 12.12
C GLN A 334 29.60 -0.52 10.95
N PHE A 335 28.27 -0.34 10.83
CA PHE A 335 27.62 0.50 9.83
C PHE A 335 26.40 1.20 10.44
N GLN A 336 26.08 2.38 9.92
CA GLN A 336 25.03 3.24 10.47
C GLN A 336 24.28 3.99 9.37
N VAL A 337 23.03 4.35 9.67
CA VAL A 337 22.21 5.23 8.83
C VAL A 337 21.91 6.53 9.59
N PHE A 338 21.92 7.65 8.86
CA PHE A 338 21.82 8.99 9.46
C PHE A 338 20.52 9.71 9.11
N ALA A 339 20.14 9.74 7.84
CA ALA A 339 18.96 10.47 7.39
C ALA A 339 18.49 9.97 6.02
N LEU A 340 17.18 9.99 5.80
CA LEU A 340 16.61 9.85 4.46
C LEU A 340 16.51 11.24 3.82
N ARG A 341 16.90 11.34 2.55
CA ARG A 341 16.85 12.55 1.75
C ARG A 341 16.00 12.30 0.51
N PHE A 342 15.04 13.18 0.28
CA PHE A 342 14.23 13.20 -0.94
C PHE A 342 14.44 14.55 -1.64
N ASP A 343 14.83 14.52 -2.91
CA ASP A 343 14.94 15.70 -3.74
C ASP A 343 13.71 15.79 -4.65
N ASP A 344 12.80 16.71 -4.31
CA ASP A 344 11.60 16.95 -5.10
C ASP A 344 11.93 17.49 -6.49
N LYS A 345 11.06 17.23 -7.46
CA LYS A 345 11.18 17.71 -8.86
C LYS A 345 11.29 19.23 -8.98
N LEU A 346 10.83 19.99 -7.98
CA LEU A 346 10.98 21.45 -7.90
C LEU A 346 12.35 21.91 -7.36
N GLY A 347 13.24 20.99 -6.98
CA GLY A 347 14.55 21.27 -6.40
C GLY A 347 14.52 21.48 -4.88
N VAL A 348 13.48 20.99 -4.20
CA VAL A 348 13.35 21.07 -2.73
C VAL A 348 13.86 19.78 -2.11
N THR A 349 14.89 19.88 -1.26
CA THR A 349 15.36 18.73 -0.49
C THR A 349 14.59 18.60 0.82
N MET A 350 13.93 17.47 1.01
CA MET A 350 13.27 17.08 2.26
C MET A 350 14.10 16.03 3.00
N THR A 351 13.99 16.02 4.32
CA THR A 351 14.68 15.06 5.20
C THR A 351 13.64 14.28 5.97
N ASP A 352 13.83 12.98 6.08
CA ASP A 352 12.94 12.05 6.80
C ASP A 352 11.46 12.19 6.35
N ARG A 353 11.27 12.57 5.07
CA ARG A 353 9.98 12.64 4.38
C ARG A 353 10.16 12.22 2.92
N ALA A 354 9.28 11.37 2.42
CA ALA A 354 9.28 10.87 1.05
C ALA A 354 7.86 10.72 0.50
N PHE A 355 7.74 10.32 -0.75
CA PHE A 355 6.47 10.08 -1.45
C PHE A 355 6.53 8.72 -2.15
N PRO A 356 5.39 8.01 -2.30
CA PRO A 356 5.33 6.74 -3.03
C PRO A 356 5.95 6.85 -4.43
N GLY A 357 6.69 5.81 -4.86
CA GLY A 357 7.29 5.73 -6.19
C GLY A 357 8.49 6.64 -6.45
N GLU A 358 8.81 7.56 -5.53
CA GLU A 358 9.88 8.53 -5.74
C GLU A 358 11.25 7.97 -5.35
N ARG A 359 12.30 8.47 -6.01
CA ARG A 359 13.69 8.11 -5.72
C ARG A 359 14.16 8.85 -4.46
N VAL A 360 14.68 8.09 -3.50
CA VAL A 360 15.19 8.61 -2.23
C VAL A 360 16.65 8.18 -2.01
N TYR A 361 17.36 8.93 -1.17
CA TYR A 361 18.74 8.66 -0.79
C TYR A 361 18.87 8.52 0.71
N ILE A 362 19.39 7.40 1.19
CA ILE A 362 19.73 7.23 2.61
C ILE A 362 21.20 7.54 2.80
N GLN A 363 21.47 8.53 3.66
CA GLN A 363 22.80 8.86 4.14
C GLN A 363 23.23 7.86 5.20
N GLY A 364 24.46 7.38 5.13
CA GLY A 364 25.02 6.46 6.11
C GLY A 364 26.54 6.39 6.10
N GLN A 365 27.06 5.41 6.81
CA GLN A 365 28.50 5.15 6.92
C GLN A 365 28.78 3.66 6.90
N ASN A 366 29.84 3.27 6.16
CA ASN A 366 30.31 1.90 6.03
C ASN A 366 29.22 0.93 5.54
N ILE A 367 28.33 1.39 4.66
CA ILE A 367 27.18 0.60 4.21
C ILE A 367 27.68 -0.71 3.57
N PRO A 368 27.21 -1.88 4.06
CA PRO A 368 27.59 -3.16 3.47
C PRO A 368 27.03 -3.29 2.04
N VAL A 369 27.81 -3.94 1.17
CA VAL A 369 27.54 -4.00 -0.28
C VAL A 369 27.05 -5.37 -0.77
N SER A 370 27.22 -6.41 0.03
CA SER A 370 26.82 -7.78 -0.30
C SER A 370 25.72 -8.23 0.66
N ASP A 371 24.67 -8.84 0.12
CA ASP A 371 23.58 -9.47 0.89
C ASP A 371 23.11 -8.58 2.04
N SER A 372 22.72 -7.36 1.68
CA SER A 372 22.23 -6.35 2.60
C SER A 372 20.88 -5.84 2.12
N PHE A 373 19.99 -5.65 3.08
CA PHE A 373 18.62 -5.19 2.85
C PHE A 373 18.38 -3.91 3.62
N LEU A 374 17.70 -2.96 2.98
CA LEU A 374 16.98 -1.92 3.70
C LEU A 374 15.65 -2.52 4.14
N VAL A 375 15.45 -2.58 5.45
CA VAL A 375 14.17 -2.93 6.04
C VAL A 375 13.38 -1.65 6.27
N ILE A 376 12.13 -1.62 5.80
CA ILE A 376 11.17 -0.56 6.09
C ILE A 376 9.95 -1.19 6.78
N LYS A 377 9.75 -0.89 8.06
CA LYS A 377 8.69 -1.47 8.90
C LYS A 377 7.61 -0.43 9.19
N GLY A 378 6.41 -0.68 8.69
CA GLY A 378 5.19 0.07 9.01
C GLY A 378 4.34 -0.67 10.05
N GLN A 379 3.12 -0.17 10.30
CA GLN A 379 2.20 -0.82 11.24
C GLN A 379 1.65 -2.16 10.74
N SER A 380 1.48 -2.31 9.42
CA SER A 380 0.83 -3.48 8.81
C SER A 380 1.53 -3.96 7.54
N LYS A 381 2.68 -3.38 7.20
CA LYS A 381 3.45 -3.72 5.99
C LYS A 381 4.93 -3.65 6.30
N LEU A 382 5.66 -4.63 5.77
CA LEU A 382 7.10 -4.79 5.88
C LEU A 382 7.71 -4.83 4.47
N TYR A 383 8.88 -4.22 4.28
CA TYR A 383 9.54 -4.21 2.98
C TYR A 383 11.02 -4.61 3.10
N ASN A 384 11.35 -5.72 2.44
CA ASN A 384 12.67 -6.26 2.03
C ASN A 384 13.33 -5.58 0.82
N ILE A 385 13.99 -4.41 0.94
CA ILE A 385 14.62 -3.78 -0.25
C ILE A 385 16.09 -4.19 -0.38
N LYS A 386 16.38 -5.09 -1.32
CA LYS A 386 17.76 -5.50 -1.65
C LYS A 386 18.56 -4.33 -2.22
N LEU A 387 19.76 -4.11 -1.67
CA LEU A 387 20.63 -3.03 -2.12
C LEU A 387 21.44 -3.43 -3.36
N SER A 388 21.56 -2.50 -4.31
CA SER A 388 22.32 -2.70 -5.56
C SER A 388 23.27 -1.54 -5.90
N ASP A 389 22.87 -0.29 -5.64
CA ASP A 389 23.66 0.92 -5.88
C ASP A 389 24.15 1.57 -4.57
N VAL A 390 25.17 0.96 -3.96
CA VAL A 390 25.71 1.36 -2.65
C VAL A 390 27.03 2.12 -2.78
N ALA A 391 27.12 3.26 -2.09
CA ALA A 391 28.37 3.96 -1.82
C ALA A 391 28.66 3.97 -0.31
N GLU A 392 29.92 4.21 0.07
CA GLU A 392 30.31 4.30 1.50
C GLU A 392 29.49 5.33 2.29
N SER A 393 29.05 6.40 1.63
CA SER A 393 28.28 7.50 2.23
C SER A 393 26.76 7.28 2.25
N GLY A 394 26.27 6.21 1.63
CA GLY A 394 24.84 5.97 1.46
C GLY A 394 24.46 5.33 0.13
N PHE A 395 23.17 5.15 -0.08
CA PHE A 395 22.61 4.47 -1.26
C PHE A 395 21.28 5.09 -1.66
N SER A 396 20.88 4.88 -2.90
CA SER A 396 19.57 5.33 -3.39
C SER A 396 18.66 4.15 -3.68
N PHE A 397 17.37 4.35 -3.54
CA PHE A 397 16.35 3.38 -3.95
C PHE A 397 15.07 4.12 -4.34
N TYR A 398 14.11 3.40 -4.94
CA TYR A 398 12.76 3.91 -5.18
C TYR A 398 11.85 3.40 -4.07
N LEU A 399 11.09 4.30 -3.46
CA LEU A 399 10.08 3.88 -2.49
C LEU A 399 8.97 3.10 -3.22
N PRO A 400 8.45 1.99 -2.66
CA PRO A 400 7.39 1.23 -3.32
C PRO A 400 6.18 2.10 -3.67
N ASP A 401 5.55 1.89 -4.81
CA ASP A 401 4.36 2.64 -5.24
C ASP A 401 3.13 2.35 -4.36
N ASN A 402 3.04 1.11 -3.84
CA ASN A 402 1.95 0.62 -3.00
C ASN A 402 2.18 0.83 -1.49
N ILE A 403 3.20 1.61 -1.13
CA ILE A 403 3.43 2.00 0.26
C ILE A 403 2.28 2.87 0.75
N VAL A 404 1.85 2.63 1.99
CA VAL A 404 0.74 3.40 2.57
C VAL A 404 1.25 4.81 2.84
N ASP A 405 0.52 5.81 2.35
CA ASP A 405 0.83 7.21 2.57
C ASP A 405 0.22 7.71 3.89
N GLU A 406 0.62 8.92 4.29
CA GLU A 406 0.25 9.55 5.56
C GLU A 406 0.55 8.69 6.80
N ALA A 407 1.64 7.91 6.70
CA ALA A 407 2.12 7.01 7.74
C ALA A 407 3.61 7.23 8.05
N GLU A 408 3.99 6.91 9.29
CA GLU A 408 5.39 6.88 9.73
C GLU A 408 5.93 5.45 9.63
N TYR A 409 7.18 5.35 9.19
CA TYR A 409 7.89 4.09 9.01
C TYR A 409 9.21 4.11 9.76
N GLU A 410 9.53 3.00 10.42
CA GLU A 410 10.87 2.69 10.88
C GLU A 410 11.69 2.14 9.72
N TYR A 411 12.98 2.47 9.67
CA TYR A 411 13.92 1.84 8.75
C TYR A 411 15.29 1.61 9.38
N TYR A 412 15.94 0.53 8.95
CA TYR A 412 17.32 0.17 9.28
C TYR A 412 17.91 -0.70 8.18
N LEU A 413 19.23 -0.86 8.21
CA LEU A 413 19.94 -1.80 7.35
C LEU A 413 20.14 -3.12 8.07
N ALA A 414 19.91 -4.23 7.39
CA ALA A 414 20.22 -5.57 7.83
C ALA A 414 21.26 -6.20 6.89
N SER A 415 22.23 -6.94 7.44
CA SER A 415 23.19 -7.73 6.66
C SER A 415 23.75 -8.88 7.49
N GLY A 416 23.48 -10.12 7.05
CA GLY A 416 23.65 -11.30 7.90
C GLY A 416 22.87 -11.14 9.20
N SER A 417 23.41 -11.60 10.32
CA SER A 417 22.75 -11.53 11.64
C SER A 417 22.89 -10.20 12.39
N VAL A 418 23.16 -9.10 11.68
CA VAL A 418 23.30 -7.77 12.31
C VAL A 418 22.54 -6.65 11.60
N LYS A 419 22.08 -5.68 12.39
CA LYS A 419 21.39 -4.48 11.90
C LYS A 419 21.98 -3.17 12.39
N SER A 420 21.78 -2.10 11.62
CA SER A 420 22.17 -0.73 11.99
C SER A 420 21.26 -0.16 13.08
N ASN A 421 21.58 1.07 13.51
CA ASN A 421 20.60 1.89 14.24
C ASN A 421 19.31 2.09 13.42
N SER A 422 18.18 2.21 14.12
CA SER A 422 16.89 2.56 13.51
C SER A 422 16.75 4.06 13.29
N ARG A 423 15.98 4.42 12.27
CA ARG A 423 15.58 5.79 11.92
C ARG A 423 14.11 5.77 11.48
N TYR A 424 13.52 6.95 11.40
CA TYR A 424 12.09 7.08 11.06
C TYR A 424 11.93 8.10 9.94
N PHE A 425 10.94 7.89 9.08
CA PHE A 425 10.52 8.85 8.07
C PHE A 425 9.01 8.78 7.84
N THR A 426 8.45 9.88 7.33
CA THR A 426 7.04 9.94 6.95
C THR A 426 6.89 9.75 5.44
N VAL A 427 5.95 8.92 5.04
CA VAL A 427 5.47 8.87 3.65
C VAL A 427 4.30 9.83 3.51
N SER A 428 4.43 10.85 2.68
CA SER A 428 3.37 11.79 2.40
C SER A 428 2.60 11.40 1.14
N SER A 429 1.32 11.74 1.10
CA SER A 429 0.48 11.53 -0.06
C SER A 429 1.04 12.22 -1.30
N PRO A 430 0.94 11.62 -2.51
CA PRO A 430 1.32 12.30 -3.75
C PRO A 430 0.59 13.64 -3.97
N LEU A 431 -0.56 13.82 -3.32
CA LEU A 431 -1.38 15.05 -3.35
C LEU A 431 -0.93 16.11 -2.34
N THR A 432 0.00 15.78 -1.42
CA THR A 432 0.45 16.72 -0.39
C THR A 432 1.12 17.94 -1.04
N PRO A 433 0.76 19.18 -0.61
CA PRO A 433 1.37 20.40 -1.13
C PRO A 433 2.86 20.45 -0.84
N VAL A 434 3.64 20.97 -1.80
CA VAL A 434 5.07 21.21 -1.63
C VAL A 434 5.36 22.67 -1.94
N ILE A 435 5.91 23.39 -0.97
CA ILE A 435 6.37 24.76 -1.12
C ILE A 435 7.80 24.74 -1.60
N LYS A 436 8.03 25.32 -2.78
CA LYS A 436 9.35 25.52 -3.37
C LYS A 436 10.04 26.75 -2.81
N ASP A 437 9.37 27.89 -2.90
CA ASP A 437 9.96 29.19 -2.57
C ASP A 437 8.88 30.25 -2.31
N LEU A 438 9.32 31.38 -1.76
CA LEU A 438 8.54 32.60 -1.61
C LEU A 438 9.05 33.66 -2.59
N GLU A 439 8.17 34.50 -3.16
CA GLU A 439 8.63 35.63 -3.98
C GLU A 439 9.52 36.58 -3.17
N ASP A 440 9.19 36.79 -1.90
CA ASP A 440 10.00 37.50 -0.92
C ASP A 440 9.89 36.79 0.44
N SER A 441 11.02 36.60 1.12
CA SER A 441 11.08 36.05 2.48
C SER A 441 11.19 37.13 3.54
N SER A 442 11.28 38.42 3.18
CA SER A 442 11.35 39.56 4.08
C SER A 442 10.15 40.49 3.89
N LEU A 443 9.10 40.26 4.67
CA LEU A 443 7.77 40.82 4.45
C LEU A 443 7.38 41.85 5.53
N LYS A 444 6.37 42.67 5.27
CA LYS A 444 5.66 43.51 6.26
C LYS A 444 4.19 43.11 6.34
N ALA A 445 3.55 43.46 7.44
CA ALA A 445 2.11 43.32 7.60
C ALA A 445 1.36 44.04 6.46
N GLY A 446 0.49 43.32 5.77
CA GLY A 446 -0.27 43.83 4.62
C GLY A 446 0.43 43.71 3.27
N ASP A 447 1.67 43.22 3.21
CA ASP A 447 2.32 42.90 1.94
C ASP A 447 1.59 41.76 1.22
N ILE A 448 1.70 41.74 -0.12
CA ILE A 448 1.21 40.64 -0.93
C ILE A 448 2.37 39.64 -1.08
N LEU A 449 2.24 38.47 -0.46
CA LEU A 449 3.17 37.37 -0.57
C LEU A 449 2.69 36.38 -1.65
N LYS A 450 3.59 35.95 -2.52
CA LYS A 450 3.38 34.79 -3.38
C LYS A 450 4.17 33.59 -2.90
N ILE A 451 3.51 32.45 -2.87
CA ILE A 451 4.05 31.14 -2.51
C ILE A 451 4.07 30.29 -3.77
N PHE A 452 5.23 29.76 -4.12
CA PHE A 452 5.40 28.89 -5.29
C PHE A 452 5.55 27.44 -4.87
N GLY A 453 4.90 26.52 -5.59
CA GLY A 453 4.89 25.11 -5.23
C GLY A 453 4.16 24.21 -6.21
N ARG A 454 3.94 22.96 -5.80
CA ARG A 454 3.03 22.01 -6.47
C ARG A 454 1.92 21.58 -5.52
N ASN A 455 0.82 21.10 -6.10
CA ASN A 455 -0.39 20.70 -5.38
C ASN A 455 -1.00 21.82 -4.52
N LEU A 456 -0.80 23.09 -4.89
CA LEU A 456 -1.51 24.21 -4.31
C LEU A 456 -2.90 24.28 -4.96
N GLN A 457 -3.96 24.18 -4.15
CA GLN A 457 -5.35 24.08 -4.64
C GLN A 457 -6.24 25.16 -4.02
N PRO A 458 -7.32 25.59 -4.72
CA PRO A 458 -8.35 26.43 -4.12
C PRO A 458 -8.94 25.78 -2.85
N GLY A 459 -9.15 26.57 -1.80
CA GLY A 459 -9.67 26.08 -0.52
C GLY A 459 -8.62 25.66 0.51
N MET A 460 -7.33 25.67 0.15
CA MET A 460 -6.23 25.50 1.10
C MET A 460 -6.13 26.67 2.10
N THR A 461 -5.42 26.46 3.19
CA THR A 461 -5.05 27.49 4.17
C THR A 461 -3.54 27.65 4.25
N VAL A 462 -3.09 28.87 4.54
CA VAL A 462 -1.69 29.22 4.80
C VAL A 462 -1.55 29.53 6.29
N HIS A 463 -0.56 28.92 6.93
CA HIS A 463 -0.36 28.98 8.37
C HIS A 463 0.91 29.78 8.66
N PHE A 464 0.76 30.94 9.31
CA PHE A 464 1.84 31.80 9.80
C PHE A 464 1.98 31.57 11.31
N GLY A 465 2.65 30.48 11.71
CA GLY A 465 2.60 30.00 13.09
C GLY A 465 1.17 29.59 13.46
N ASP A 466 0.59 30.23 14.48
CA ASP A 466 -0.79 29.97 14.93
C ASP A 466 -1.87 30.73 14.11
N ILE A 467 -1.45 31.59 13.18
CA ILE A 467 -2.38 32.40 12.38
C ILE A 467 -2.69 31.66 11.08
N VAL A 468 -3.96 31.33 10.89
CA VAL A 468 -4.47 30.64 9.70
C VAL A 468 -5.20 31.62 8.81
N VAL A 469 -4.86 31.64 7.52
CA VAL A 469 -5.47 32.52 6.53
C VAL A 469 -5.74 31.80 5.21
N SER A 470 -6.84 32.13 4.56
CA SER A 470 -7.12 31.67 3.20
C SER A 470 -6.35 32.54 2.20
N PRO A 471 -5.77 31.95 1.14
CA PRO A 471 -5.12 32.71 0.07
C PRO A 471 -6.15 33.55 -0.71
N ASP A 472 -5.70 34.71 -1.19
CA ASP A 472 -6.48 35.62 -2.02
C ASP A 472 -6.74 35.02 -3.41
N SER A 473 -5.77 34.26 -3.93
CA SER A 473 -5.92 33.47 -5.16
C SER A 473 -4.94 32.31 -5.19
N VAL A 474 -5.32 31.23 -5.88
CA VAL A 474 -4.44 30.09 -6.18
C VAL A 474 -4.57 29.77 -7.68
N VAL A 475 -3.47 29.88 -8.41
CA VAL A 475 -3.43 29.67 -9.87
C VAL A 475 -2.09 29.03 -10.22
N ASP A 476 -2.11 27.89 -10.92
CA ASP A 476 -0.93 27.28 -11.56
C ASP A 476 0.31 27.13 -10.67
N GLY A 477 0.15 26.52 -9.48
CA GLY A 477 1.27 26.32 -8.54
C GLY A 477 1.75 27.59 -7.84
N GLU A 478 1.00 28.69 -7.95
CA GLU A 478 1.20 29.92 -7.21
C GLU A 478 -0.01 30.20 -6.31
N ALA A 479 0.25 30.57 -5.06
CA ALA A 479 -0.76 31.12 -4.17
C ALA A 479 -0.38 32.53 -3.75
N THR A 480 -1.32 33.46 -3.87
CA THR A 480 -1.17 34.84 -3.45
C THR A 480 -1.90 35.07 -2.13
N ILE A 481 -1.24 35.73 -1.18
CA ILE A 481 -1.83 36.01 0.13
C ILE A 481 -1.39 37.35 0.70
N THR A 482 -2.34 38.06 1.28
CA THR A 482 -2.07 39.27 2.07
C THR A 482 -1.54 38.88 3.44
N VAL A 483 -0.33 39.32 3.77
CA VAL A 483 0.35 38.99 5.04
C VAL A 483 -0.47 39.52 6.23
N PRO A 484 -0.86 38.66 7.20
CA PRO A 484 -1.69 39.08 8.34
C PRO A 484 -1.04 40.17 9.20
N ALA A 485 -1.84 41.10 9.73
CA ALA A 485 -1.32 42.23 10.51
C ALA A 485 -0.54 41.81 11.77
N ASN A 486 -0.95 40.71 12.39
CA ASN A 486 -0.35 40.12 13.57
C ASN A 486 0.67 39.02 13.27
N ALA A 487 1.03 38.79 12.00
CA ALA A 487 2.10 37.85 11.65
C ALA A 487 3.43 38.24 12.33
N VAL A 488 4.23 37.23 12.63
CA VAL A 488 5.57 37.31 13.22
C VAL A 488 6.53 36.47 12.38
N SER A 489 7.83 36.77 12.42
CA SER A 489 8.84 35.94 11.74
C SER A 489 8.76 34.49 12.20
N GLY A 490 8.97 33.54 11.30
CA GLY A 490 8.88 32.13 11.62
C GLY A 490 8.78 31.24 10.39
N PHE A 491 8.20 30.06 10.57
CA PHE A 491 7.92 29.13 9.49
C PHE A 491 6.48 29.25 9.04
N LEU A 492 6.29 29.24 7.72
CA LEU A 492 4.98 29.08 7.11
C LEU A 492 4.86 27.71 6.46
N TYR A 493 3.63 27.20 6.43
CA TYR A 493 3.24 26.01 5.69
C TYR A 493 1.83 26.17 5.11
N VAL A 494 1.47 25.29 4.19
CA VAL A 494 0.16 25.21 3.57
C VAL A 494 -0.51 23.92 4.01
N GLU A 495 -1.80 23.99 4.31
CA GLU A 495 -2.65 22.83 4.59
C GLU A 495 -3.78 22.76 3.54
N SER A 496 -3.99 21.58 2.96
CA SER A 496 -5.05 21.34 1.97
C SER A 496 -5.58 19.93 2.14
N LEU A 497 -6.90 19.78 2.35
CA LEU A 497 -7.52 18.47 2.61
C LEU A 497 -6.79 17.69 3.73
N GLN A 498 -6.44 18.40 4.81
CA GLN A 498 -5.68 17.85 5.96
C GLN A 498 -4.24 17.43 5.65
N LEU A 499 -3.77 17.59 4.41
CA LEU A 499 -2.38 17.35 4.00
C LEU A 499 -1.52 18.59 4.24
N ILE A 500 -0.39 18.41 4.93
CA ILE A 500 0.48 19.51 5.38
C ILE A 500 1.79 19.55 4.59
N SER A 501 2.09 20.71 4.01
CA SER A 501 3.32 20.91 3.23
C SER A 501 4.60 20.88 4.06
N ASN A 502 5.75 20.90 3.38
CA ASN A 502 7.00 21.33 4.01
C ASN A 502 6.89 22.79 4.51
N LYS A 503 7.75 23.13 5.46
CA LYS A 503 7.84 24.46 6.06
C LYS A 503 8.90 25.30 5.36
N ILE A 504 8.64 26.59 5.18
CA ILE A 504 9.62 27.57 4.68
C ILE A 504 9.68 28.77 5.63
N TYR A 505 10.89 29.29 5.87
CA TYR A 505 11.10 30.40 6.79
C TYR A 505 10.84 31.74 6.11
N PHE A 506 10.28 32.69 6.86
CA PHE A 506 10.10 34.08 6.47
C PHE A 506 10.32 35.02 7.66
N ASP A 507 10.73 36.24 7.35
CA ASP A 507 10.86 37.36 8.26
C ASP A 507 9.66 38.31 8.12
N ILE A 508 9.10 38.75 9.24
CA ILE A 508 8.25 39.95 9.29
C ILE A 508 9.08 41.11 9.80
N LYS A 509 9.26 42.13 8.96
CA LYS A 509 9.94 43.37 9.31
C LYS A 509 8.96 44.40 9.89
N GLU A 510 9.43 45.18 10.86
CA GLU A 510 8.81 46.42 11.31
C GLU A 510 9.78 47.58 11.09
N THR A 511 9.29 48.70 10.58
CA THR A 511 10.10 49.91 10.40
C THR A 511 10.13 50.68 11.71
N ILE A 512 11.32 50.86 12.28
CA ILE A 512 11.54 51.78 13.40
C ILE A 512 12.26 53.04 12.94
N THR A 513 11.92 54.18 13.53
CA THR A 513 12.66 55.43 13.31
C THR A 513 13.65 55.64 14.46
N LEU A 514 14.94 55.57 14.15
CA LEU A 514 16.00 55.88 15.11
C LEU A 514 16.34 57.37 15.03
N LYS A 515 16.31 58.07 16.16
CA LYS A 515 16.64 59.50 16.26
C LYS A 515 17.79 59.73 17.22
N SER A 516 18.53 60.81 17.01
CA SER A 516 19.55 61.30 17.94
C SER A 516 19.23 62.73 18.32
N ASP A 517 19.01 62.96 19.61
CA ASP A 517 18.56 64.25 20.15
C ASP A 517 19.73 65.20 20.49
N SER A 518 20.98 64.80 20.27
CA SER A 518 22.15 65.61 20.64
C SER A 518 23.38 65.34 19.77
N ILE A 519 23.37 65.79 18.50
CA ILE A 519 24.56 65.72 17.63
C ILE A 519 25.56 66.87 17.92
N GLU A 520 25.15 67.92 18.63
CA GLU A 520 25.90 69.18 18.66
C GLU A 520 27.19 69.21 19.50
N ASN A 521 27.52 68.18 20.29
CA ASN A 521 28.66 68.25 21.24
C ASN A 521 29.66 67.10 21.20
N ILE A 522 29.74 66.31 20.12
CA ILE A 522 30.80 65.29 20.00
C ILE A 522 32.05 65.92 19.39
N ILE A 523 32.97 66.37 20.25
CA ILE A 523 34.25 66.98 19.83
C ILE A 523 35.07 65.95 19.06
N GLY A 524 35.23 66.15 17.74
CA GLY A 524 36.12 65.38 16.87
C GLY A 524 35.49 64.27 16.03
N TYR A 525 34.18 64.05 16.12
CA TYR A 525 33.49 62.99 15.38
C TYR A 525 32.25 63.56 14.68
N SER A 526 32.07 63.28 13.40
CA SER A 526 31.10 64.01 12.55
C SER A 526 29.80 63.24 12.26
N GLU A 527 29.76 61.92 12.49
CA GLU A 527 28.65 61.06 12.05
C GLU A 527 28.51 59.79 12.92
N VAL A 528 27.29 59.50 13.38
CA VAL A 528 26.93 58.26 14.13
C VAL A 528 26.23 57.30 13.17
N TYR A 529 26.60 56.02 13.21
CA TYR A 529 26.06 54.97 12.34
C TYR A 529 25.51 53.78 13.13
N VAL A 530 24.43 53.18 12.64
CA VAL A 530 23.91 51.89 13.14
C VAL A 530 24.22 50.81 12.12
N LYS A 531 24.76 49.68 12.58
CA LYS A 531 25.03 48.51 11.73
C LYS A 531 23.88 47.52 11.86
N ASP A 532 23.39 47.01 10.72
CA ASP A 532 22.41 45.92 10.74
C ASP A 532 23.02 44.63 11.32
N ASN A 533 22.17 43.74 11.86
CA ASN A 533 22.58 42.43 12.38
C ASN A 533 23.26 41.53 11.33
N ASN A 534 23.04 41.80 10.04
CA ASN A 534 23.66 41.07 8.92
C ASN A 534 25.05 41.61 8.56
N GLY A 535 25.52 42.64 9.26
CA GLY A 535 26.84 43.21 9.17
C GLY A 535 27.15 43.97 7.87
N LYS A 536 26.13 44.28 7.04
CA LYS A 536 26.32 44.69 5.64
C LYS A 536 26.05 46.18 5.39
N SER A 537 25.26 46.84 6.24
CA SER A 537 24.82 48.23 6.00
C SER A 537 25.06 49.13 7.22
N TYR A 538 25.56 50.34 6.98
CA TYR A 538 25.74 51.39 7.99
C TYR A 538 24.76 52.54 7.74
N PHE A 539 23.87 52.82 8.69
CA PHE A 539 22.87 53.88 8.58
C PHE A 539 23.27 55.12 9.38
N ARG A 540 23.52 56.25 8.70
CA ARG A 540 23.91 57.51 9.34
C ARG A 540 22.72 58.13 10.09
N LEU A 541 22.76 58.18 11.42
CA LEU A 541 21.75 58.84 12.23
C LEU A 541 21.75 60.36 12.01
N THR A 542 20.56 60.96 11.90
CA THR A 542 20.33 62.41 11.80
C THR A 542 19.26 62.85 12.80
N GLN A 543 19.16 64.16 13.09
CA GLN A 543 18.08 64.71 13.93
C GLN A 543 16.69 64.46 13.34
N ASN A 544 16.57 64.31 12.02
CA ASN A 544 15.31 63.98 11.35
C ASN A 544 14.93 62.49 11.49
N GLY A 545 15.83 61.68 12.04
CA GLY A 545 15.70 60.24 12.18
C GLY A 545 16.09 59.46 10.92
N VAL A 546 16.37 58.17 11.10
CA VAL A 546 16.54 57.21 10.00
C VAL A 546 15.61 56.03 10.23
N ASN A 547 14.90 55.65 9.18
CA ASN A 547 14.07 54.47 9.18
C ASN A 547 14.95 53.24 8.95
N VAL A 548 14.82 52.26 9.83
CA VAL A 548 15.51 50.97 9.75
C VAL A 548 14.47 49.87 9.89
N ASP A 549 14.50 48.91 8.98
CA ASP A 549 13.65 47.73 9.03
C ASP A 549 14.32 46.68 9.92
N ILE A 550 13.61 46.23 10.94
CA ILE A 550 14.07 45.22 11.91
C ILE A 550 13.10 44.04 11.97
N ASN A 551 13.57 42.87 12.39
CA ASN A 551 12.70 41.72 12.61
C ASN A 551 11.73 41.98 13.76
N LYS A 552 10.44 41.79 13.50
CA LYS A 552 9.36 41.93 14.49
C LYS A 552 9.53 40.84 15.55
N ASN A 553 9.66 41.26 16.81
CA ASN A 553 9.90 40.42 18.00
C ASN A 553 11.30 39.76 18.12
N ASP A 554 12.26 40.13 17.27
CA ASP A 554 13.65 39.68 17.43
C ASP A 554 14.43 40.65 18.32
N ILE A 555 15.10 40.14 19.36
CA ILE A 555 15.98 40.92 20.25
C ILE A 555 17.27 41.21 19.48
N SER A 556 17.21 42.20 18.60
CA SER A 556 18.32 42.59 17.75
C SER A 556 19.36 43.37 18.55
N TYR A 557 20.51 42.76 18.84
CA TYR A 557 21.70 43.47 19.33
C TYR A 557 22.32 44.28 18.19
N ASN A 558 21.84 45.50 17.94
CA ASN A 558 22.45 46.38 16.95
C ASN A 558 23.70 47.06 17.57
N GLU A 559 24.87 46.88 16.94
CA GLU A 559 26.12 47.54 17.36
C GLU A 559 26.18 48.99 16.83
N LEU A 560 26.55 49.95 17.70
CA LEU A 560 26.65 51.37 17.37
C LEU A 560 28.09 51.75 16.98
N TYR A 561 28.26 52.36 15.81
CA TYR A 561 29.56 52.76 15.27
C TYR A 561 29.64 54.29 15.17
N ILE A 562 30.82 54.85 15.48
CA ILE A 562 31.12 56.27 15.24
C ILE A 562 32.23 56.34 14.20
N LYS A 563 32.07 57.20 13.17
CA LYS A 563 33.04 57.35 12.09
C LYS A 563 34.00 58.51 12.39
N ASN A 564 35.31 58.24 12.38
CA ASN A 564 36.35 59.27 12.25
C ASN A 564 36.87 59.27 10.81
N SER A 565 37.56 60.32 10.39
CA SER A 565 37.89 60.75 9.02
C SER A 565 38.35 59.71 7.99
N ASN A 566 38.61 58.45 8.36
CA ASN A 566 38.76 57.31 7.43
C ASN A 566 38.31 55.93 7.96
N ASP A 567 37.82 55.78 9.20
CA ASP A 567 37.52 54.47 9.83
C ASP A 567 36.23 54.47 10.66
N TYR A 568 35.53 53.32 10.68
CA TYR A 568 34.41 53.04 11.59
C TYR A 568 34.94 52.45 12.90
N ILE A 569 34.77 53.16 14.01
CA ILE A 569 35.21 52.72 15.33
C ILE A 569 33.98 52.18 16.09
N PRO A 570 33.96 50.90 16.52
CA PRO A 570 32.91 50.41 17.41
C PRO A 570 33.04 51.12 18.76
N THR A 571 31.95 51.72 19.26
CA THR A 571 32.01 52.56 20.47
C THR A 571 31.20 52.00 21.63
N SER A 572 30.13 51.25 21.37
CA SER A 572 29.35 50.52 22.38
C SER A 572 28.35 49.55 21.72
N THR A 573 27.99 48.47 22.42
CA THR A 573 26.84 47.62 22.07
C THR A 573 25.58 48.26 22.65
N VAL A 574 24.55 48.49 21.81
CA VAL A 574 23.26 49.02 22.26
C VAL A 574 22.22 47.92 22.10
N ALA A 575 21.71 47.41 23.23
CA ALA A 575 20.56 46.53 23.21
C ALA A 575 19.29 47.38 23.14
N ILE A 576 18.51 47.22 22.07
CA ILE A 576 17.23 47.90 21.89
C ILE A 576 16.13 46.96 22.41
N PHE A 577 15.53 47.31 23.55
CA PHE A 577 14.37 46.60 24.10
C PHE A 577 13.09 47.30 23.67
N MET A 578 12.23 46.59 22.94
CA MET A 578 11.05 47.13 22.29
C MET A 578 9.86 47.24 23.24
N GLU A 579 9.64 48.43 23.82
CA GLU A 579 8.31 48.85 24.30
C GLU A 579 7.89 50.24 23.79
N GLU A 580 8.84 51.09 23.37
CA GLU A 580 8.55 52.38 22.74
C GLU A 580 9.06 52.39 21.29
N LYS A 581 8.19 52.78 20.34
CA LYS A 581 8.45 52.82 18.88
C LYS A 581 9.49 53.87 18.44
N SER A 582 10.31 54.32 19.38
CA SER A 582 11.40 55.28 19.20
C SER A 582 12.47 55.00 20.24
N VAL A 583 13.72 54.87 19.81
CA VAL A 583 14.88 54.75 20.70
C VAL A 583 15.63 56.08 20.67
N GLU A 584 15.79 56.70 21.83
CA GLU A 584 16.53 57.96 21.98
C GLU A 584 17.96 57.67 22.45
N ILE A 585 18.96 58.06 21.65
CA ILE A 585 20.38 57.88 21.98
C ILE A 585 20.97 59.22 22.40
N ASN A 586 21.23 59.38 23.71
CA ASN A 586 21.89 60.57 24.25
C ASN A 586 23.41 60.45 24.15
N ALA A 587 24.01 61.32 23.34
CA ALA A 587 25.45 61.31 23.04
C ALA A 587 26.36 61.65 24.24
N GLU A 588 25.87 62.34 25.28
CA GLU A 588 26.68 62.67 26.47
C GLU A 588 27.05 61.42 27.29
N ARG A 589 26.27 60.34 27.18
CA ARG A 589 26.53 59.06 27.87
C ARG A 589 27.51 58.13 27.15
N LEU A 590 27.82 58.36 25.87
CA LEU A 590 28.73 57.50 25.09
C LEU A 590 30.19 57.55 25.58
N ALA A 591 30.57 58.60 26.32
CA ALA A 591 31.93 58.74 26.85
C ALA A 591 32.23 57.78 28.02
N LEU A 592 31.22 57.17 28.64
CA LEU A 592 31.38 56.30 29.80
C LEU A 592 30.29 55.20 29.78
N SER A 593 30.72 53.94 29.53
CA SER A 593 30.04 52.66 29.83
C SER A 593 29.07 52.03 28.79
N ASN A 594 28.96 50.69 28.88
CA ASN A 594 27.96 49.84 28.22
C ASN A 594 26.55 50.40 28.46
N ILE A 595 25.87 50.86 27.41
CA ILE A 595 24.54 51.45 27.52
C ILE A 595 23.49 50.34 27.40
N LEU A 596 22.86 50.01 28.54
CA LEU A 596 21.63 49.23 28.62
C LEU A 596 20.44 50.20 28.61
N LEU A 597 19.64 50.22 27.55
CA LEU A 597 18.40 51.01 27.48
C LEU A 597 17.23 50.13 27.93
N ILE A 598 16.81 50.28 29.19
CA ILE A 598 15.59 49.67 29.73
C ILE A 598 14.45 50.71 29.60
N PRO A 599 13.25 50.36 29.11
CA PRO A 599 12.11 51.26 29.07
C PRO A 599 11.73 51.76 30.47
N SER A 600 11.18 52.97 30.54
CA SER A 600 10.69 53.57 31.78
C SER A 600 9.46 52.80 32.28
N ILE A 601 9.58 52.07 33.40
CA ILE A 601 8.41 51.51 34.09
C ILE A 601 7.59 52.68 34.68
N SER A 602 6.57 53.14 33.96
CA SER A 602 5.54 54.00 34.53
C SER A 602 4.60 53.17 35.41
N LYS A 603 4.90 53.13 36.71
CA LYS A 603 4.01 52.85 37.86
C LYS A 603 2.96 51.73 37.66
N MET A 604 3.29 50.51 38.09
CA MET A 604 2.32 49.74 38.87
C MET A 604 2.48 50.14 40.34
N ALA A 605 1.40 50.66 40.89
CA ALA A 605 1.29 50.93 42.32
C ALA A 605 1.54 49.64 43.09
N ALA A 606 2.38 49.74 44.12
CA ALA A 606 2.28 48.86 45.26
C ALA A 606 0.86 48.98 45.83
N SER A 607 0.14 47.86 45.91
CA SER A 607 -0.88 47.68 46.93
C SER A 607 -0.61 46.36 47.63
N ASP A 608 -0.37 46.49 48.93
CA ASP A 608 -0.07 45.48 49.94
C ASP A 608 -0.97 44.23 49.91
N ALA A 609 -0.34 43.05 50.03
CA ALA A 609 -0.67 41.88 50.87
C ALA A 609 -0.28 40.56 50.19
#